data_AF-X1C160-F1
#
_entry.id   AF-X1C160-F1
#
_cell.length_a   1.000
_cell.length_b   1.000
_cell.length_c   1.000
_cell.angle_alpha   90.00
_cell.angle_beta   90.00
_cell.angle_gamma   90.00
#
_symmetry.space_group_name_H-M   'P 1'
#
loop_
_entity.id
_entity.type
_entity.pdbx_description
1 polymer ?
#
loop_
_entity_poly.entity_id
_entity_poly.type
_entity_poly.pdbx_seq_one_letter_code
_entity_poly.pdbx_strand_id
1 'polypeptide(L)'
;DLVKIVQNLGIKSIRFQPYFVSPFFLKDETIPMIGINDVGKLKLEIEKVINTADLYDIDRGDKKYLKAIPKYFLENLKVYPGSNCLAPFKCCVIKSNGDVFPCWAMSGPTMKYKIGNVLETPLSDLWFSDKFNKIRQLIRKGKYPGCLLSCYKS
;
A
#
# COMPACT_ATOMS: atom_id res chain seq x y z
N ASP A 1 23.61 -2.00 6.79
CA ASP A 1 23.05 -2.56 5.54
C ASP A 1 21.98 -3.56 5.93
N LEU A 2 20.71 -3.24 5.66
CA LEU A 2 19.55 -4.04 6.09
C LEU A 2 19.57 -5.46 5.53
N VAL A 3 20.01 -5.64 4.28
CA VAL A 3 20.01 -6.96 3.65
C VAL A 3 21.03 -7.89 4.33
N LYS A 4 22.17 -7.36 4.73
CA LYS A 4 23.17 -8.12 5.52
C LYS A 4 22.64 -8.54 6.89
N ILE A 5 21.86 -7.68 7.54
CA ILE A 5 21.20 -8.01 8.80
C ILE A 5 20.21 -9.17 8.60
N VAL A 6 19.36 -9.08 7.57
CA VAL A 6 18.40 -10.14 7.20
C VAL A 6 19.11 -11.47 6.93
N GLN A 7 20.21 -11.43 6.17
CA GLN A 7 21.03 -12.60 5.86
C GLN A 7 21.66 -13.21 7.13
N ASN A 8 22.25 -12.40 8.01
CA ASN A 8 22.84 -12.87 9.27
C ASN A 8 21.82 -13.51 10.21
N LEU A 9 20.56 -13.09 10.14
CA LEU A 9 19.45 -13.68 10.90
C LEU A 9 18.91 -14.97 10.25
N GLY A 10 19.46 -15.42 9.13
CA GLY A 10 18.98 -16.59 8.40
C GLY A 10 17.62 -16.39 7.71
N ILE A 11 17.15 -15.14 7.61
CA ILE A 11 15.87 -14.80 6.97
C ILE A 11 16.04 -14.87 5.45
N LYS A 12 15.08 -15.49 4.76
CA LYS A 12 15.15 -15.72 3.30
C LYS A 12 14.46 -14.67 2.45
N SER A 13 13.68 -13.80 3.06
CA SER A 13 12.92 -12.79 2.33
C SER A 13 12.77 -11.49 3.10
N ILE A 14 12.79 -10.38 2.37
CA ILE A 14 12.45 -9.04 2.84
C ILE A 14 11.38 -8.44 1.92
N ARG A 15 10.51 -7.60 2.48
CA ARG A 15 9.49 -6.85 1.73
C ARG A 15 9.56 -5.39 2.12
N PHE A 16 9.45 -4.54 1.10
CA PHE A 16 9.43 -3.09 1.27
C PHE A 16 8.04 -2.58 0.96
N GLN A 17 7.51 -1.68 1.79
CA GLN A 17 6.27 -0.98 1.52
C GLN A 17 6.51 0.51 1.71
N PRO A 18 6.25 1.35 0.69
CA PRO A 18 6.33 2.78 0.85
C PRO A 18 5.19 3.23 1.75
N TYR A 19 5.54 3.67 2.95
CA TYR A 19 4.61 4.34 3.85
C TYR A 19 4.63 5.83 3.53
N PHE A 20 3.45 6.45 3.44
CA PHE A 20 3.32 7.87 3.18
C PHE A 20 2.05 8.39 3.86
N VAL A 21 2.03 9.68 4.18
CA VAL A 21 0.82 10.38 4.57
C VAL A 21 -0.05 10.58 3.32
N SER A 22 -0.95 9.63 3.09
CA SER A 22 -2.09 9.86 2.21
C SER A 22 -3.16 10.62 2.98
N PRO A 23 -4.06 11.38 2.32
CA PRO A 23 -5.33 11.77 2.92
C PRO A 23 -6.15 10.58 3.48
N PHE A 24 -5.75 9.33 3.22
CA PHE A 24 -6.34 8.12 3.76
C PHE A 24 -5.63 7.55 5.00
N PHE A 25 -4.36 7.92 5.25
CA PHE A 25 -3.60 7.45 6.41
C PHE A 25 -3.72 8.45 7.56
N LEU A 26 -3.58 7.95 8.78
CA LEU A 26 -3.37 8.80 9.95
C LEU A 26 -2.13 9.65 9.69
N LYS A 27 -2.27 10.98 9.72
CA LYS A 27 -1.12 11.89 9.76
C LYS A 27 -0.54 11.76 11.16
N ASP A 28 0.31 10.77 11.35
CA ASP A 28 1.15 10.69 12.54
C ASP A 28 2.37 11.56 12.29
N GLU A 29 2.36 12.76 12.87
CA GLU A 29 3.43 13.75 12.72
C GLU A 29 4.74 13.30 13.38
N THR A 30 4.73 12.21 14.16
CA THR A 30 5.92 11.66 14.83
C THR A 30 6.74 10.74 13.94
N ILE A 31 6.20 10.26 12.82
CA ILE A 31 6.91 9.34 11.93
C ILE A 31 7.72 10.15 10.91
N PRO A 32 9.06 10.06 10.92
CA PRO A 32 9.90 10.75 9.94
C PRO A 32 9.57 10.26 8.52
N MET A 33 9.11 11.19 7.68
CA MET A 33 8.69 10.91 6.31
C MET A 33 9.83 11.15 5.33
N ILE A 34 9.93 10.29 4.32
CA ILE A 34 10.80 10.53 3.17
C ILE A 34 10.24 11.74 2.41
N GLY A 35 10.99 12.84 2.41
CA GLY A 35 10.64 14.05 1.68
C GLY A 35 11.07 13.99 0.21
N ILE A 36 10.60 14.96 -0.57
CA ILE A 36 11.02 15.14 -1.97
C ILE A 36 12.56 15.23 -2.12
N ASN A 37 13.21 15.84 -1.12
CA ASN A 37 14.67 16.03 -1.08
C ASN A 37 15.44 14.72 -0.82
N ASP A 38 14.78 13.71 -0.25
CA ASP A 38 15.40 12.42 0.08
C ASP A 38 15.34 11.42 -1.07
N VAL A 39 14.57 11.70 -2.12
CA VAL A 39 14.34 10.75 -3.22
C VAL A 39 15.64 10.34 -3.91
N GLY A 40 16.58 11.27 -4.09
CA GLY A 40 17.89 10.95 -4.69
C GLY A 40 18.63 9.88 -3.88
N LYS A 41 18.66 10.04 -2.54
CA LYS A 41 19.24 9.05 -1.62
C LYS A 41 18.46 7.74 -1.64
N LEU A 42 17.12 7.81 -1.62
CA LEU A 42 16.24 6.64 -1.68
C LEU A 42 16.49 5.80 -2.94
N LYS A 43 16.69 6.43 -4.10
CA LYS A 43 17.00 5.74 -5.36
C LYS A 43 18.31 4.94 -5.23
N LEU A 44 19.34 5.54 -4.64
CA LEU A 44 20.63 4.87 -4.41
C LEU A 44 20.48 3.70 -3.42
N GLU A 45 19.75 3.89 -2.33
CA GLU A 45 19.52 2.83 -1.33
C GLU A 45 18.72 1.67 -1.91
N ILE A 46 17.74 1.94 -2.78
CA ILE A 46 16.99 0.88 -3.47
C ILE A 46 17.88 0.07 -4.41
N GLU A 47 18.77 0.70 -5.17
CA GLU A 47 19.71 -0.05 -6.01
C GLU A 47 20.68 -0.88 -5.15
N LYS A 48 21.13 -0.36 -4.00
CA LYS A 48 21.93 -1.15 -3.05
C LYS A 48 21.17 -2.36 -2.53
N VAL A 49 19.94 -2.18 -2.06
CA VAL A 49 19.06 -3.28 -1.61
C VAL A 49 18.90 -4.33 -2.71
N ILE A 50 18.68 -3.89 -3.95
CA ILE A 50 18.52 -4.78 -5.10
C ILE A 50 19.77 -5.63 -5.30
N ASN A 51 20.92 -4.98 -5.42
CA ASN A 51 22.18 -5.66 -5.73
C ASN A 51 22.62 -6.57 -4.58
N THR A 52 22.50 -6.11 -3.33
CA THR A 52 22.90 -6.88 -2.16
C THR A 52 21.98 -8.08 -1.94
N ALA A 53 20.67 -7.96 -2.18
CA ALA A 53 19.75 -9.09 -2.05
C ALA A 53 19.95 -10.13 -3.16
N ASP A 54 20.18 -9.67 -4.40
CA ASP A 54 20.50 -10.55 -5.53
C ASP A 54 21.83 -11.32 -5.27
N LEU A 55 22.82 -10.67 -4.64
CA LEU A 55 24.09 -11.31 -4.26
C LEU A 55 23.95 -12.39 -3.18
N TYR A 56 23.10 -12.17 -2.18
CA TYR A 56 22.93 -13.08 -1.04
C TYR A 56 21.75 -14.05 -1.19
N ASP A 57 21.13 -14.11 -2.38
CA ASP A 57 19.94 -14.92 -2.65
C ASP A 57 18.80 -14.68 -1.64
N ILE A 58 18.54 -13.40 -1.35
CA ILE A 58 17.46 -12.96 -0.48
C ILE A 58 16.29 -12.51 -1.36
N ASP A 59 15.13 -13.12 -1.18
CA ASP A 59 13.92 -12.71 -1.89
C ASP A 59 13.45 -11.33 -1.40
N ARG A 60 13.67 -10.31 -2.23
CA ARG A 60 13.27 -8.91 -1.98
C ARG A 60 11.96 -8.51 -2.66
N GLY A 61 11.27 -9.45 -3.30
CA GLY A 61 10.14 -9.19 -4.19
C GLY A 61 10.54 -8.57 -5.53
N ASP A 62 9.52 -8.14 -6.30
CA ASP A 62 9.69 -7.70 -7.68
C ASP A 62 10.62 -6.48 -7.84
N LYS A 63 11.60 -6.59 -8.74
CA LYS A 63 12.57 -5.53 -9.05
C LYS A 63 11.91 -4.29 -9.63
N LYS A 64 10.89 -4.47 -10.48
CA LYS A 64 10.18 -3.33 -11.10
C LYS A 64 9.42 -2.54 -10.03
N TYR A 65 8.81 -3.24 -9.08
CA TYR A 65 8.17 -2.63 -7.91
C TYR A 65 9.13 -1.79 -7.08
N LEU A 66 10.28 -2.34 -6.68
CA LEU A 66 11.25 -1.57 -5.88
C LEU A 66 11.71 -0.32 -6.61
N LYS A 67 12.00 -0.40 -7.91
CA LYS A 67 12.38 0.76 -8.74
C LYS A 67 11.26 1.78 -8.93
N ALA A 68 10.00 1.41 -8.68
CA ALA A 68 8.86 2.34 -8.73
C ALA A 68 8.70 3.15 -7.43
N ILE A 69 9.27 2.69 -6.30
CA ILE A 69 9.13 3.36 -5.00
C ILE A 69 9.64 4.82 -5.03
N PRO A 70 10.80 5.19 -5.61
CA PRO A 70 11.22 6.59 -5.65
C PRO A 70 10.25 7.48 -6.44
N LYS A 71 9.75 6.96 -7.57
CA LYS A 71 8.78 7.69 -8.42
C LYS A 71 7.48 7.97 -7.69
N TYR A 72 7.07 7.05 -6.81
CA TYR A 72 5.92 7.22 -5.93
C TYR A 72 5.97 8.50 -5.10
N PHE A 73 7.14 8.81 -4.53
CA PHE A 73 7.35 10.00 -3.70
C PHE A 73 7.52 11.29 -4.52
N LEU A 74 8.04 11.21 -5.75
CA LEU A 74 8.22 12.38 -6.62
C LEU A 74 6.94 12.88 -7.27
N GLU A 75 6.15 11.96 -7.80
CA GLU A 75 5.11 12.31 -8.77
C GLU A 75 3.72 12.33 -8.13
N ASN A 76 3.64 12.28 -6.78
CA ASN A 76 2.41 11.95 -6.07
C ASN A 76 1.75 10.72 -6.71
N LEU A 77 2.56 9.79 -7.23
CA LEU A 77 2.17 8.88 -8.30
C LEU A 77 1.05 7.99 -7.78
N LYS A 78 -0.15 8.33 -8.25
CA LYS A 78 -1.43 7.81 -7.77
C LYS A 78 -1.67 6.37 -8.22
N VAL A 79 -0.78 5.72 -8.98
CA VAL A 79 -1.05 4.39 -9.54
C VAL A 79 0.26 3.65 -9.74
N TYR A 80 0.29 2.36 -9.37
CA TYR A 80 1.32 1.45 -9.86
C TYR A 80 1.20 1.33 -11.39
N PRO A 81 2.27 1.58 -12.17
CA PRO A 81 2.19 1.46 -13.62
C PRO A 81 1.83 0.02 -14.01
N GLY A 82 0.64 -0.16 -14.60
CA GLY A 82 0.20 -1.42 -15.19
C GLY A 82 -0.77 -2.28 -14.37
N SER A 83 -1.24 -1.87 -13.18
CA SER A 83 -2.28 -2.65 -12.47
C SER A 83 -3.22 -1.82 -11.59
N ASN A 84 -4.51 -2.12 -11.68
CA ASN A 84 -5.54 -1.61 -10.75
C ASN A 84 -5.37 -2.27 -9.36
N CYS A 85 -5.59 -1.51 -8.29
CA CYS A 85 -5.58 -2.06 -6.93
C CYS A 85 -6.67 -3.13 -6.77
N LEU A 86 -6.29 -4.33 -6.33
CA LEU A 86 -7.21 -5.47 -6.14
C LEU A 86 -7.82 -5.55 -4.74
N ALA A 87 -7.32 -4.78 -3.76
CA ALA A 87 -7.79 -4.83 -2.38
C ALA A 87 -9.33 -4.79 -2.25
N PRO A 88 -10.04 -3.78 -2.79
CA PRO A 88 -11.50 -3.68 -2.62
C PRO A 88 -12.31 -4.71 -3.42
N PHE A 89 -11.64 -5.55 -4.22
CA PHE A 89 -12.25 -6.66 -4.94
C PHE A 89 -12.05 -7.99 -4.21
N LYS A 90 -11.05 -8.08 -3.33
CA LYS A 90 -10.65 -9.31 -2.65
C LYS A 90 -10.92 -9.28 -1.15
N CYS A 91 -10.98 -8.11 -0.53
CA CYS A 91 -11.16 -7.96 0.89
C CYS A 91 -11.97 -6.71 1.26
N CYS A 92 -12.32 -6.64 2.55
CA CYS A 92 -12.75 -5.43 3.23
C CYS A 92 -12.12 -5.43 4.64
N VAL A 93 -12.17 -4.27 5.31
CA VAL A 93 -11.79 -4.13 6.71
C VAL A 93 -13.03 -3.90 7.54
N ILE A 94 -13.15 -4.63 8.64
CA ILE A 94 -14.20 -4.45 9.64
C ILE A 94 -13.50 -3.99 10.92
N LYS A 95 -13.83 -2.80 11.40
CA LYS A 95 -13.32 -2.29 12.69
C LYS A 95 -14.05 -2.96 13.86
N SER A 96 -13.49 -2.87 15.06
CA SER A 96 -14.08 -3.44 16.28
C SER A 96 -15.48 -2.90 16.60
N ASN A 97 -15.81 -1.70 16.14
CA ASN A 97 -17.14 -1.09 16.25
C ASN A 97 -18.12 -1.50 15.13
N GLY A 98 -17.74 -2.44 14.26
CA GLY A 98 -18.55 -2.93 13.15
C GLY A 98 -18.43 -2.13 11.85
N ASP A 99 -17.70 -1.00 11.83
CA ASP A 99 -17.60 -0.20 10.61
C ASP A 99 -16.81 -0.91 9.50
N VAL A 100 -17.39 -0.93 8.31
CA VAL A 100 -16.82 -1.59 7.12
C VAL A 100 -16.13 -0.58 6.22
N PHE A 101 -14.93 -0.92 5.75
CA PHE A 101 -14.13 -0.12 4.82
C PHE A 101 -13.64 -1.00 3.65
N PRO A 102 -13.42 -0.42 2.46
CA PRO A 102 -13.01 -1.17 1.28
C PRO A 102 -11.53 -1.63 1.29
N CYS A 103 -10.72 -1.11 2.21
CA CYS A 103 -9.28 -1.41 2.34
C CYS A 103 -8.77 -0.83 3.67
N TRP A 104 -7.72 -1.43 4.25
CA TRP A 104 -7.07 -0.94 5.47
C TRP A 104 -6.50 0.48 5.31
N ALA A 105 -5.93 0.78 4.14
CA ALA A 105 -5.43 2.11 3.85
C ALA A 105 -6.54 3.17 3.83
N MET A 106 -7.80 2.75 3.62
CA MET A 106 -8.98 3.62 3.59
C MET A 106 -9.74 3.63 4.91
N SER A 107 -9.30 2.87 5.92
CA SER A 107 -9.93 2.81 7.25
C SER A 107 -9.32 3.79 8.25
N GLY A 108 -8.70 4.88 7.76
CA GLY A 108 -8.10 5.94 8.58
C GLY A 108 -9.12 6.68 9.48
N PRO A 109 -8.72 7.83 10.05
CA PRO A 109 -9.57 8.58 10.99
C PRO A 109 -10.77 9.22 10.29
N THR A 110 -10.66 9.44 8.97
CA THR A 110 -11.76 10.02 8.19
C THR A 110 -12.79 8.93 7.85
N MET A 111 -14.06 9.20 8.14
CA MET A 111 -15.18 8.30 7.78
C MET A 111 -15.54 8.34 6.29
N LYS A 112 -14.73 9.02 5.47
CA LYS A 112 -14.98 9.29 4.05
C LYS A 112 -15.25 8.03 3.23
N TYR A 113 -14.62 6.92 3.61
CA TYR A 113 -14.73 5.63 2.90
C TYR A 113 -15.43 4.54 3.69
N LYS A 114 -16.10 4.87 4.81
CA LYS A 114 -16.97 3.92 5.51
C LYS A 114 -18.04 3.45 4.52
N ILE A 115 -18.16 2.15 4.29
CA ILE A 115 -19.20 1.53 3.48
C ILE A 115 -20.52 1.48 4.26
N GLY A 116 -20.46 1.02 5.50
CA GLY A 116 -21.60 0.86 6.41
C GLY A 116 -21.14 0.23 7.72
N ASN A 117 -22.06 -0.40 8.46
CA ASN A 117 -21.75 -1.09 9.71
C ASN A 117 -22.36 -2.50 9.72
N VAL A 118 -21.57 -3.53 10.02
CA VAL A 118 -22.05 -4.94 10.01
C VAL A 118 -23.04 -5.27 11.12
N LEU A 119 -23.09 -4.46 12.17
CA LEU A 119 -24.06 -4.62 13.26
C LEU A 119 -25.46 -4.16 12.84
N GLU A 120 -25.56 -3.36 11.77
CA GLU A 120 -26.81 -2.77 11.26
C GLU A 120 -27.24 -3.41 9.93
N THR A 121 -26.29 -3.86 9.11
CA THR A 121 -26.54 -4.36 7.74
C THR A 121 -25.68 -5.59 7.45
N PRO A 122 -26.23 -6.67 6.87
CA PRO A 122 -25.45 -7.84 6.50
C PRO A 122 -24.24 -7.49 5.64
N LEU A 123 -23.11 -8.15 5.90
CA LEU A 123 -21.87 -7.88 5.16
C LEU A 123 -22.03 -8.13 3.65
N SER A 124 -22.85 -9.10 3.25
CA SER A 124 -23.19 -9.35 1.84
C SER A 124 -23.76 -8.11 1.16
N ASP A 125 -24.69 -7.44 1.84
CA ASP A 125 -25.42 -6.31 1.29
C ASP A 125 -24.52 -5.09 1.23
N LEU A 126 -23.67 -4.89 2.26
CA LEU A 126 -22.61 -3.89 2.24
C LEU A 126 -21.60 -4.15 1.11
N TRP A 127 -21.21 -5.40 0.88
CA TRP A 127 -20.26 -5.80 -0.16
C TRP A 127 -20.79 -5.51 -1.56
N PHE A 128 -22.08 -5.72 -1.80
CA PHE A 128 -22.74 -5.45 -3.08
C PHE A 128 -23.38 -4.05 -3.18
N SER A 129 -23.25 -3.22 -2.14
CA SER A 129 -23.80 -1.86 -2.11
C SER A 129 -23.24 -0.96 -3.22
N ASP A 130 -24.05 0.01 -3.63
CA ASP A 130 -23.67 1.05 -4.58
C ASP A 130 -22.42 1.82 -4.12
N LYS A 131 -22.29 2.05 -2.81
CA LYS A 131 -21.15 2.75 -2.23
C LYS A 131 -19.85 1.98 -2.44
N PHE A 132 -19.85 0.66 -2.18
CA PHE A 132 -18.68 -0.18 -2.41
C PHE A 132 -18.37 -0.29 -3.91
N ASN A 133 -19.40 -0.52 -4.73
CA ASN A 133 -19.24 -0.63 -6.19
C ASN A 133 -18.73 0.65 -6.84
N LYS A 134 -19.14 1.84 -6.34
CA LYS A 134 -18.62 3.13 -6.81
C LYS A 134 -17.11 3.26 -6.59
N ILE A 135 -16.60 2.80 -5.44
CA ILE A 135 -15.15 2.81 -5.15
C ILE A 135 -14.41 1.86 -6.11
N ARG A 136 -14.93 0.65 -6.31
CA ARG A 136 -14.39 -0.32 -7.27
C ARG A 136 -14.34 0.26 -8.69
N GLN A 137 -15.39 0.95 -9.13
CA GLN A 137 -15.43 1.60 -10.44
C GLN A 137 -14.41 2.75 -10.55
N LEU A 138 -14.25 3.57 -9.52
CA LEU A 138 -13.25 4.64 -9.51
C LEU A 138 -11.83 4.09 -9.64
N ILE A 139 -11.55 2.96 -8.98
CA ILE A 139 -10.26 2.26 -9.07
C ILE A 139 -10.04 1.69 -10.47
N ARG A 140 -11.04 1.01 -11.07
CA ARG A 140 -10.94 0.52 -12.45
C ARG A 140 -10.67 1.63 -13.47
N LYS A 141 -11.21 2.82 -13.23
CA LYS A 141 -11.02 4.00 -14.09
C LYS A 141 -9.71 4.75 -13.82
N GLY A 142 -8.84 4.25 -12.94
CA GLY A 142 -7.61 4.95 -12.54
C GLY A 142 -7.84 6.28 -11.81
N LYS A 143 -9.08 6.57 -11.40
CA LYS A 143 -9.48 7.84 -10.75
C LYS A 143 -9.25 7.82 -9.25
N TYR A 144 -8.96 6.65 -8.70
CA TYR A 144 -8.50 6.54 -7.34
C TYR A 144 -6.98 6.50 -7.34
N PRO A 145 -6.31 7.24 -6.44
CA PRO A 145 -4.92 6.96 -6.13
C PRO A 145 -4.78 5.55 -5.61
N GLY A 146 -4.59 4.59 -6.52
CA GLY A 146 -4.06 3.29 -6.21
C GLY A 146 -2.88 3.42 -5.27
N CYS A 147 -2.85 2.54 -4.28
CA CYS A 147 -1.79 2.54 -3.31
C CYS A 147 -0.64 1.67 -3.83
N LEU A 148 0.62 2.09 -3.60
CA LEU A 148 1.79 1.27 -3.90
C LEU A 148 2.01 0.16 -2.85
N LEU A 149 1.03 -0.10 -2.00
CA LEU A 149 1.08 -1.22 -1.06
C LEU A 149 0.87 -2.54 -1.80
N SER A 150 1.80 -3.46 -1.59
CA SER A 150 1.80 -4.80 -2.19
C SER A 150 0.87 -5.79 -1.46
N CYS A 151 -0.30 -5.34 -0.97
CA CYS A 151 -1.18 -6.16 -0.12
C CYS A 151 -1.78 -7.38 -0.82
N TYR A 152 -1.90 -7.35 -2.15
CA TYR A 152 -2.53 -8.42 -2.95
C TYR A 152 -1.86 -8.60 -4.32
N LYS A 153 -0.56 -8.29 -4.43
CA LYS A 153 0.19 -8.65 -5.62
C LYS A 153 0.22 -10.18 -5.72
N SER A 154 -0.32 -10.69 -6.82
CA SER A 154 -0.17 -12.08 -7.28
C SER A 154 1.25 -12.30 -7.78
#